data_AF-A8MQ96-F1
#
_entry.id   AF-A8MQ96-F1
#
_cell.length_a   1.000
_cell.length_b   1.000
_cell.length_c   1.000
_cell.angle_alpha   90.00
_cell.angle_beta   90.00
_cell.angle_gamma   90.00
#
_symmetry.space_group_name_H-M   'P 1'
#
loop_
_entity.id
_entity.type
_entity.pdbx_description
1 polymer ?
#
loop_
_entity_poly.entity_id
_entity_poly.type
_entity_poly.pdbx_seq_one_letter_code
_entity_poly.pdbx_strand_id
1 'polypeptide(L)'
;MSTDDLVKLFSSRIRRRFSRGLTRKPMALIKKLRKAKREAPAGEKPEPVRTHLRNMIIVPEMIGSIIGVYNGKTFNQVEIKPEMIGHYLAEFSISYKPVKHGRPGVGATHSSRFIPLK
;
A
#
# COMPACT_ATOMS: atom_id res chain seq x y z
N MET A 1 11.25 -21.68 6.74
CA MET A 1 11.29 -20.86 7.97
C MET A 1 9.88 -20.66 8.49
N SER A 2 9.68 -20.76 9.80
CA SER A 2 8.39 -20.41 10.41
C SER A 2 8.19 -18.89 10.35
N THR A 3 6.93 -18.44 10.38
CA THR A 3 6.61 -17.01 10.42
C THR A 3 7.18 -16.34 11.68
N ASP A 4 7.26 -17.06 12.79
CA ASP A 4 7.79 -16.55 14.06
C ASP A 4 9.30 -16.33 14.02
N ASP A 5 10.04 -17.15 13.28
CA ASP A 5 11.48 -16.94 13.10
C ASP A 5 11.76 -15.75 12.18
N LEU A 6 10.91 -15.54 11.16
CA LEU A 6 10.98 -14.36 10.30
C LEU A 6 10.74 -13.07 11.10
N VAL A 7 9.79 -13.09 12.04
CA VAL A 7 9.47 -11.92 12.88
C VAL A 7 10.69 -11.45 13.67
N LYS A 8 11.55 -12.35 14.14
CA LYS A 8 12.77 -12.01 14.89
C LYS A 8 13.75 -11.16 14.08
N LEU A 9 13.75 -11.31 12.76
CA LEU A 9 14.64 -10.60 11.83
C LEU A 9 14.14 -9.19 11.47
N PHE A 10 12.89 -8.85 11.79
CA PHE A 10 12.31 -7.55 11.45
C PHE A 10 12.68 -6.42 12.42
N SER A 11 12.43 -5.18 11.98
CA SER A 11 12.59 -3.99 12.84
C SER A 11 11.71 -4.05 14.10
N SER A 12 12.10 -3.30 15.13
CA SER A 12 11.43 -3.31 16.45
C SER A 12 9.95 -2.94 16.37
N ARG A 13 9.57 -2.05 15.44
CA ARG A 13 8.16 -1.63 15.24
C ARG A 13 7.29 -2.80 14.75
N ILE A 14 7.81 -3.57 13.80
CA ILE A 14 7.14 -4.72 13.20
C ILE A 14 7.03 -5.84 14.23
N ARG A 15 8.12 -6.16 14.92
CA ARG A 15 8.15 -7.15 16.02
C ARG A 15 7.10 -6.85 17.09
N ARG A 16 7.03 -5.59 17.55
CA ARG A 16 6.02 -5.14 18.52
C ARG A 16 4.59 -5.32 17.99
N ARG A 17 4.35 -5.11 16.69
CA ARG A 17 3.03 -5.31 16.09
C ARG A 17 2.62 -6.78 16.08
N PHE A 18 3.52 -7.67 15.70
CA PHE A 18 3.27 -9.12 15.72
C PHE A 18 3.11 -9.67 17.14
N SER A 19 3.95 -9.24 18.09
CA SER A 19 3.85 -9.61 19.51
C SER A 19 2.51 -9.20 20.15
N ARG A 20 1.96 -8.05 19.74
CA ARG A 20 0.61 -7.61 20.17
C ARG A 20 -0.53 -8.32 19.44
N GLY A 21 -0.22 -9.15 18.45
CA GLY A 21 -1.19 -9.88 17.67
C GLY A 21 -1.78 -9.09 16.48
N LEU A 22 -2.14 -9.84 15.44
CA LEU A 22 -2.93 -9.36 14.32
C LEU A 22 -4.42 -9.49 14.65
N THR A 23 -5.16 -8.40 14.52
CA THR A 23 -6.61 -8.41 14.74
C THR A 23 -7.36 -9.14 13.62
N ARG A 24 -8.66 -9.37 13.80
CA ARG A 24 -9.54 -10.05 12.82
C ARG A 24 -9.48 -9.45 11.40
N LYS A 25 -9.35 -8.12 11.28
CA LYS A 25 -9.34 -7.42 9.98
C LYS A 25 -8.11 -7.80 9.12
N PRO A 26 -6.86 -7.69 9.61
CA PRO A 26 -5.67 -8.27 8.98
C PRO A 26 -5.83 -9.72 8.52
N MET A 27 -6.36 -10.60 9.38
CA MET A 27 -6.53 -12.02 9.06
C MET A 27 -7.55 -12.24 7.94
N ALA A 28 -8.64 -11.46 7.93
CA ALA A 28 -9.61 -11.50 6.84
C ALA A 28 -9.00 -11.04 5.51
N LEU A 29 -8.10 -10.05 5.52
CA LEU A 29 -7.38 -9.61 4.31
C LEU A 29 -6.48 -10.73 3.78
N ILE A 30 -5.69 -11.38 4.64
CA ILE A 30 -4.84 -12.52 4.25
C ILE A 30 -5.70 -13.63 3.63
N LYS A 31 -6.84 -13.97 4.25
CA LYS A 31 -7.75 -14.98 3.69
C LYS A 31 -8.27 -14.62 2.30
N LYS A 32 -8.63 -13.35 2.07
CA LYS A 32 -9.06 -12.86 0.75
C LYS A 32 -7.94 -12.94 -0.28
N LEU A 33 -6.72 -12.55 0.09
CA LEU A 33 -5.55 -12.63 -0.79
C LEU A 33 -5.20 -14.07 -1.15
N ARG A 34 -5.24 -14.99 -0.17
CA ARG A 34 -5.06 -16.44 -0.42
C ARG A 34 -6.10 -17.00 -1.39
N LYS A 35 -7.35 -16.54 -1.29
CA LYS A 35 -8.44 -16.92 -2.20
C LYS A 35 -8.15 -16.39 -3.62
N ALA A 36 -7.89 -15.09 -3.75
CA ALA A 36 -7.60 -14.46 -5.04
C ALA A 36 -6.38 -15.09 -5.75
N LYS A 37 -5.33 -15.43 -4.99
CA LYS A 37 -4.13 -16.10 -5.52
C LYS A 37 -4.40 -17.54 -5.98
N ARG A 38 -5.35 -18.24 -5.36
CA ARG A 38 -5.76 -19.61 -5.76
C ARG A 38 -6.66 -19.62 -6.99
N GLU A 39 -7.50 -18.61 -7.14
CA GLU A 39 -8.44 -18.49 -8.26
C GLU A 39 -7.79 -17.93 -9.53
N ALA A 40 -6.58 -17.35 -9.42
CA ALA A 40 -5.84 -16.82 -10.55
C ALA A 40 -5.34 -17.94 -11.49
N PRO A 41 -5.52 -17.80 -12.82
CA PRO A 41 -4.93 -18.68 -13.81
C PRO A 41 -3.39 -18.70 -13.72
N ALA A 42 -2.78 -19.82 -14.11
CA ALA A 42 -1.32 -19.92 -14.12
C ALA A 42 -0.72 -18.91 -15.11
N GLY A 43 0.09 -17.98 -14.60
CA GLY A 43 0.76 -16.94 -15.39
C GLY A 43 0.02 -15.60 -15.42
N GLU A 44 -1.23 -15.53 -14.96
CA GLU A 44 -1.99 -14.28 -14.86
C GLU A 44 -1.89 -13.67 -13.45
N LYS A 45 -2.01 -12.34 -13.39
CA LYS A 45 -2.01 -11.63 -12.11
C LYS A 45 -3.37 -11.81 -11.42
N PRO A 46 -3.39 -12.02 -10.09
CA PRO A 46 -4.64 -12.20 -9.35
C PRO A 46 -5.47 -10.91 -9.31
N GLU A 47 -6.78 -11.07 -9.12
CA GLU A 47 -7.72 -9.94 -9.02
C GLU A 47 -7.31 -8.97 -7.87
N PRO A 48 -7.36 -7.64 -8.10
CA PRO A 48 -6.98 -6.66 -7.10
C PRO A 48 -7.91 -6.65 -5.88
N VAL A 49 -7.37 -6.99 -4.72
CA VAL A 49 -8.13 -6.94 -3.45
C VAL A 49 -8.05 -5.54 -2.84
N ARG A 50 -9.19 -4.85 -2.75
CA ARG A 50 -9.30 -3.51 -2.16
C ARG A 50 -9.24 -3.54 -0.63
N THR A 51 -8.46 -2.66 -0.03
CA THR A 51 -8.29 -2.54 1.43
C THR A 51 -8.09 -1.10 1.89
N HIS A 52 -8.61 -0.81 3.08
CA HIS A 52 -8.33 0.43 3.83
C HIS A 52 -7.25 0.23 4.90
N LEU A 53 -6.75 -1.00 5.06
CA LEU A 53 -5.78 -1.35 6.10
C LEU A 53 -4.37 -0.89 5.73
N ARG A 54 -4.12 0.41 5.86
CA ARG A 54 -2.79 1.02 5.64
C ARG A 54 -1.76 0.56 6.68
N ASN A 55 -2.21 0.14 7.86
CA ASN A 55 -1.38 -0.33 8.97
C ASN A 55 -1.01 -1.82 8.89
N MET A 56 -1.33 -2.51 7.79
CA MET A 56 -0.95 -3.90 7.59
C MET A 56 0.52 -4.00 7.15
N ILE A 57 1.24 -4.97 7.72
CA ILE A 57 2.62 -5.30 7.32
C ILE A 57 2.55 -6.32 6.19
N ILE A 58 3.42 -6.16 5.20
CA ILE A 58 3.55 -7.11 4.10
C ILE A 58 4.21 -8.39 4.62
N VAL A 59 3.46 -9.49 4.51
CA VAL A 59 3.89 -10.84 4.90
C VAL A 59 4.29 -11.60 3.62
N PRO A 60 5.27 -12.53 3.65
CA PRO A 60 5.72 -13.24 2.45
C PRO A 60 4.62 -13.95 1.65
N GLU A 61 3.53 -14.37 2.31
CA GLU A 61 2.39 -14.99 1.62
C GLU A 61 1.71 -14.06 0.59
N MET A 62 1.84 -12.75 0.76
CA MET A 62 1.22 -11.73 -0.10
C MET A 62 2.00 -11.49 -1.39
N ILE A 63 3.20 -12.04 -1.55
CA ILE A 63 4.04 -11.85 -2.74
C ILE A 63 3.27 -12.30 -3.99
N GLY A 64 3.30 -11.44 -5.02
CA GLY A 64 2.60 -11.65 -6.29
C GLY A 64 1.11 -11.34 -6.24
N SER A 65 0.58 -10.87 -5.10
CA SER A 65 -0.81 -10.38 -5.02
C SER A 65 -0.89 -8.90 -5.41
N ILE A 66 -2.01 -8.50 -6.02
CA ILE A 66 -2.34 -7.10 -6.26
C ILE A 66 -3.25 -6.60 -5.14
N ILE A 67 -2.82 -5.55 -4.44
CA ILE A 67 -3.57 -4.94 -3.34
C ILE A 67 -3.95 -3.52 -3.72
N GLY A 68 -5.24 -3.22 -3.73
CA GLY A 68 -5.73 -1.85 -3.84
C GLY A 68 -5.67 -1.16 -2.48
N VAL A 69 -4.69 -0.30 -2.23
CA VAL A 69 -4.54 0.45 -0.98
C VAL A 69 -5.23 1.80 -1.09
N TYR A 70 -6.21 2.05 -0.21
CA TYR A 70 -6.92 3.34 -0.17
C TYR A 70 -5.98 4.48 0.27
N ASN A 71 -5.93 5.56 -0.51
CA ASN A 71 -5.13 6.76 -0.22
C ASN A 71 -5.93 7.91 0.41
N GLY A 72 -7.26 7.80 0.51
CA GLY A 72 -8.14 8.88 0.95
C GLY A 72 -9.11 9.36 -0.14
N LYS A 73 -8.83 9.05 -1.41
CA LYS A 73 -9.67 9.39 -2.57
C LYS A 73 -9.87 8.20 -3.52
N THR A 74 -8.78 7.49 -3.82
CA THR A 74 -8.74 6.38 -4.77
C THR A 74 -8.08 5.15 -4.16
N PHE A 75 -8.31 3.99 -4.78
CA PHE A 75 -7.59 2.76 -4.46
C PHE A 75 -6.40 2.65 -5.40
N ASN A 76 -5.19 2.83 -4.84
CA ASN A 76 -3.96 2.68 -5.60
C ASN A 76 -3.61 1.19 -5.67
N GLN A 77 -3.48 0.66 -6.88
CA GLN A 77 -3.09 -0.74 -7.08
C GLN A 77 -1.59 -0.89 -6.85
N VAL A 78 -1.23 -1.74 -5.88
CA VAL A 78 0.15 -2.05 -5.52
C VAL A 78 0.36 -3.54 -5.75
N GLU A 79 1.28 -3.88 -6.64
CA GLU A 79 1.76 -5.24 -6.84
C GLU A 79 2.88 -5.53 -5.83
N ILE A 80 2.68 -6.57 -5.00
CA ILE A 80 3.59 -6.87 -3.91
C ILE A 80 4.81 -7.64 -4.41
N LYS A 81 5.98 -7.00 -4.32
CA LYS A 81 7.30 -7.58 -4.64
C LYS A 81 7.98 -8.17 -3.39
N PRO A 82 8.92 -9.12 -3.53
CA PRO A 82 9.66 -9.69 -2.40
C PRO A 82 10.42 -8.66 -1.56
N GLU A 83 10.97 -7.62 -2.21
CA GLU A 83 11.70 -6.52 -1.54
C GLU A 83 10.82 -5.71 -0.58
N MET A 84 9.50 -5.79 -0.71
CA MET A 84 8.55 -5.05 0.12
C MET A 84 8.22 -5.77 1.44
N ILE A 85 8.76 -6.96 1.68
CA ILE A 85 8.52 -7.71 2.93
C ILE A 85 9.00 -6.89 4.13
N GLY A 86 8.19 -6.83 5.18
CA GLY A 86 8.52 -6.06 6.39
C GLY A 86 8.11 -4.58 6.31
N HIS A 87 7.68 -4.08 5.16
CA HIS A 87 7.14 -2.71 5.05
C HIS A 87 5.64 -2.66 5.34
N TYR A 88 5.14 -1.48 5.72
CA TYR A 88 3.70 -1.25 5.85
C TYR A 88 3.07 -0.91 4.49
N LEU A 89 1.83 -1.34 4.25
CA LEU A 89 1.08 -0.98 3.04
C LEU A 89 0.94 0.54 2.85
N ALA A 90 0.92 1.31 3.94
CA ALA A 90 0.90 2.77 3.91
C ALA A 90 2.08 3.38 3.15
N GLU A 91 3.25 2.74 3.16
CA GLU A 91 4.49 3.26 2.58
C GLU A 91 4.42 3.30 1.05
N PHE A 92 3.60 2.42 0.45
CA PHE A 92 3.43 2.31 -1.01
C PHE A 92 2.26 3.11 -1.57
N SER A 93 1.53 3.84 -0.73
CA SER A 93 0.34 4.60 -1.13
C SER A 93 0.36 5.99 -0.51
N ILE A 94 0.87 6.97 -1.27
CA ILE A 94 0.93 8.37 -0.84
C ILE A 94 -0.49 8.92 -0.66
N SER A 95 -0.77 9.53 0.49
CA SER A 95 -2.08 10.07 0.85
C SER A 95 -2.37 11.47 0.30
N TYR A 96 -1.38 12.12 -0.29
CA TYR A 96 -1.46 13.47 -0.84
C TYR A 96 -0.88 13.49 -2.25
N LYS A 97 -1.19 14.54 -3.00
CA LYS A 97 -0.53 14.82 -4.28
C LYS A 97 0.72 15.66 -4.00
N PRO A 98 1.94 15.19 -4.33
CA PRO A 98 3.14 15.99 -4.16
C PRO A 98 3.01 17.34 -4.87
N VAL A 99 3.26 18.43 -4.14
CA VAL A 99 3.25 19.77 -4.70
C VAL A 99 4.58 20.01 -5.39
N LYS A 100 4.55 20.29 -6.69
CA LYS A 100 5.71 20.79 -7.42
C LYS A 100 5.52 22.28 -7.61
N HIS A 101 6.48 23.07 -7.11
CA HIS A 101 6.51 24.50 -7.39
C HIS A 101 6.81 24.69 -8.87
N GLY A 102 5.82 25.15 -9.62
CA GLY A 102 5.96 25.56 -11.01
C GLY A 102 5.73 27.07 -11.13
N ARG A 103 5.57 27.54 -12.37
CA ARG A 103 4.98 28.86 -12.57
C ARG A 103 3.60 28.90 -11.91
N PRO A 104 3.23 30.02 -11.25
CA PRO A 104 1.87 30.22 -10.80
C PRO A 104 0.91 29.93 -11.96
N GLY A 105 -0.12 29.11 -11.74
CA GLY A 105 -1.21 28.99 -12.69
C GLY A 105 -1.82 30.38 -12.90
N VAL A 106 -2.27 30.68 -14.12
CA VAL A 106 -2.94 31.96 -14.40
C VAL A 106 -4.12 32.09 -13.43
N GLY A 107 -4.10 33.14 -12.59
CA GLY A 107 -5.13 33.40 -11.58
C GLY A 107 -4.98 32.63 -10.25
N ALA A 108 -3.91 31.86 -10.04
CA ALA A 108 -3.70 31.09 -8.81
C ALA A 108 -3.14 31.93 -7.64
N THR A 109 -2.40 33.00 -7.93
CA THR A 109 -1.87 33.96 -6.93
C THR A 109 -2.34 35.38 -7.23
N HIS A 110 -2.43 36.24 -6.21
CA HIS A 110 -2.82 37.64 -6.37
C HIS A 110 -1.94 38.40 -7.38
N SER A 111 -0.64 38.07 -7.43
CA SER A 111 0.33 38.61 -8.39
C SER A 111 0.16 38.09 -9.82
N SER A 112 -0.42 36.90 -10.00
CA SER A 112 -0.62 36.27 -11.32
C SER A 112 -1.88 36.73 -12.06
N ARG A 113 -2.75 37.52 -11.40
CA ARG A 113 -4.01 38.02 -11.99
C ARG A 113 -3.80 38.98 -13.16
N PHE A 114 -2.66 39.66 -13.20
CA PHE A 114 -2.34 40.69 -14.19
C PHE A 114 -1.38 40.21 -15.27
N ILE A 115 -1.03 38.92 -15.30
CA ILE A 115 -0.18 38.37 -16.37
C ILE A 115 -1.06 38.25 -17.63
N PRO A 116 -0.75 38.98 -18.72
CA PRO A 116 -1.54 38.91 -19.95
C PRO A 116 -1.46 37.51 -20.54
N LEU A 117 -2.62 36.93 -20.86
CA LEU A 117 -2.70 35.72 -21.65
C LEU A 117 -2.31 36.07 -23.10
N LYS A 118 -1.36 35.31 -23.67
CA LYS A 118 -1.05 35.37 -25.10
C LYS A 118 -1.81 34.26 -25.82
#